data_AF-A0A3R7UXI7-F1
#
_entry.id   AF-A0A3R7UXI7-F1
#
_cell.length_a   1.000
_cell.length_b   1.000
_cell.length_c   1.000
_cell.angle_alpha   90.00
_cell.angle_beta   90.00
_cell.angle_gamma   90.00
#
_symmetry.space_group_name_H-M   'P 1'
#
loop_
_entity.id
_entity.type
_entity.pdbx_description
1 polymer ?
#
loop_
_entity_poly.entity_id
_entity_poly.type
_entity_poly.pdbx_seq_one_letter_code
_entity_poly.pdbx_strand_id
1 'polypeptide(L)'
;MSRDWRVALSMVLVMASASASGCFGGDDNDIDSSDLSVDVDVLASGFFQTIELQSSVKMSVYVPYLLLDPETGFVQNSTVIDIEKGSTATLDVLVPPRSDGIYLLLGEYGRVHWPIRSESESWSTWATRGGDEGLDDAGAIRVPANDTTFDTLEIQPAVMAGSVEVKFIPSIREPSVAIEEGGGHSSGMLHGRIVYERLYEISDPTDTLDPVDGKAGYFDRWAGQGNPAYEDAALYIIGNLESFGLEVIAHRYEYTDIMNVQNPEAYNICAYKWGSVYPDEWMVFGAHFDVAPPANAVLLDPHVVGFRTYGTRAGAYDNSAGTAMVMETARALADFDTRRTMVFCLWSGEEGGKRGSDY
;
A
#
# COMPACT_ATOMS: atom_id res chain seq x y z
N MET A 1 48.07 7.57 68.86
CA MET A 1 46.67 7.16 68.56
C MET A 1 45.86 8.20 67.77
N SER A 2 46.36 9.39 67.41
CA SER A 2 45.58 10.39 66.65
C SER A 2 45.93 10.51 65.16
N ARG A 3 46.99 9.83 64.69
CA ARG A 3 47.51 9.95 63.32
C ARG A 3 46.96 8.86 62.37
N ASP A 4 46.62 7.69 62.92
CA ASP A 4 46.17 6.53 62.13
C ASP A 4 44.72 6.66 61.65
N TRP A 5 43.85 7.33 62.42
CA TRP A 5 42.44 7.51 62.03
C TRP A 5 42.29 8.42 60.80
N ARG A 6 43.16 9.41 60.64
CA ARG A 6 43.13 10.33 59.50
C ARG A 6 43.51 9.61 58.21
N VAL A 7 44.51 8.74 58.27
CA VAL A 7 44.94 7.92 57.12
C VAL A 7 43.85 6.92 56.75
N ALA A 8 43.24 6.25 57.74
CA ALA A 8 42.12 5.35 57.50
C ALA A 8 40.91 6.07 56.89
N LEU A 9 40.54 7.25 57.40
CA LEU A 9 39.44 8.05 56.85
C LEU A 9 39.73 8.49 55.41
N SER A 10 40.97 8.91 55.11
CA SER A 10 41.38 9.29 53.76
C SER A 10 41.33 8.11 52.79
N MET A 11 41.74 6.90 53.20
CA MET A 11 41.65 5.71 52.35
C MET A 11 40.20 5.31 52.09
N VAL A 12 39.33 5.39 53.10
CA VAL A 12 37.88 5.12 52.94
C VAL A 12 37.25 6.14 51.99
N LEU A 13 37.61 7.42 52.10
CA LEU A 13 37.12 8.46 51.19
C LEU A 13 37.59 8.22 49.76
N VAL A 14 38.86 7.84 49.54
CA VAL A 14 39.40 7.55 48.21
C VAL A 14 38.74 6.32 47.59
N MET A 15 38.50 5.25 48.37
CA MET A 15 37.81 4.06 47.88
C MET A 15 36.31 4.33 47.60
N ALA A 16 35.65 5.14 48.43
CA ALA A 16 34.26 5.56 48.20
C ALA A 16 34.11 6.53 47.02
N SER A 17 35.12 7.40 46.78
CA SER A 17 35.13 8.28 45.61
C SER A 17 35.44 7.53 44.31
N ALA A 18 36.22 6.44 44.38
CA ALA A 18 36.52 5.60 43.22
C ALA A 18 35.29 4.79 42.75
N SER A 19 34.43 4.35 43.68
CA SER A 19 33.15 3.72 43.34
C SER A 19 32.09 4.74 42.88
N ALA A 20 32.18 6.00 43.32
CA ALA A 20 31.33 7.08 42.80
C ALA A 20 31.75 7.56 41.40
N SER A 21 33.04 7.55 41.06
CA SER A 21 33.50 7.91 39.70
C SER A 21 33.16 6.89 38.63
N GLY A 22 32.84 5.65 39.02
CA GLY A 22 32.34 4.62 38.10
C GLY A 22 30.82 4.62 37.90
N CYS A 23 30.07 5.43 38.67
CA CYS A 23 28.60 5.51 38.65
C CYS A 23 28.07 6.89 38.21
N PHE A 24 28.97 7.80 37.81
CA PHE A 24 28.65 9.14 37.29
C PHE A 24 29.33 9.44 35.95
N GLY A 25 29.84 8.40 35.28
CA GLY A 25 30.21 8.42 33.87
C GLY A 25 29.14 7.71 33.06
N GLY A 26 27.91 8.20 33.09
CA GLY A 26 26.93 7.85 32.08
C GLY A 26 27.28 8.65 30.83
N ASP A 27 27.93 8.02 29.86
CA ASP A 27 27.76 8.41 28.44
C ASP A 27 26.37 7.92 28.00
N ASP A 28 25.32 8.30 28.73
CA ASP A 28 23.93 8.03 28.37
C ASP A 28 23.59 8.98 27.23
N ASN A 29 24.00 8.59 26.01
CA ASN A 29 23.44 9.14 24.77
C ASN A 29 22.01 8.60 24.60
N ASP A 30 21.15 8.80 25.61
CA ASP A 30 19.73 8.51 25.47
C ASP A 30 19.21 9.39 24.34
N ILE A 31 18.71 8.72 23.29
CA ILE A 31 18.17 9.40 22.12
C ILE A 31 16.78 9.91 22.47
N ASP A 32 16.57 11.20 22.27
CA ASP A 32 15.27 11.86 22.46
C ASP A 32 14.63 12.21 21.11
N SER A 33 13.30 12.26 21.04
CA SER A 33 12.60 12.62 19.81
C SER A 33 12.91 14.05 19.35
N SER A 34 13.37 14.94 20.23
CA SER A 34 13.84 16.29 19.89
C SER A 34 15.20 16.30 19.19
N ASP A 35 15.98 15.22 19.26
CA ASP A 35 17.27 15.12 18.57
C ASP A 35 17.13 14.94 17.05
N LEU A 36 15.96 14.49 16.58
CA LEU A 36 15.61 14.41 15.17
C LEU A 36 14.69 15.57 14.78
N SER A 37 15.18 16.48 13.95
CA SER A 37 14.39 17.53 13.30
C SER A 37 13.97 17.11 11.90
N VAL A 38 12.73 17.42 11.55
CA VAL A 38 12.13 17.20 10.23
C VAL A 38 11.81 18.57 9.65
N ASP A 39 12.07 18.78 8.37
CA ASP A 39 11.84 20.06 7.68
C ASP A 39 10.36 20.43 7.52
N VAL A 40 9.46 19.46 7.63
CA VAL A 40 8.01 19.63 7.50
C VAL A 40 7.28 19.33 8.81
N ASP A 41 6.42 20.26 9.25
CA ASP A 41 5.61 20.11 10.45
C ASP A 41 4.40 19.17 10.27
N VAL A 42 3.79 19.19 9.07
CA VAL A 42 2.59 18.40 8.73
C VAL A 42 2.71 17.86 7.31
N LEU A 43 2.58 16.54 7.17
CA LEU A 43 2.73 15.86 5.87
C LEU A 43 1.41 15.79 5.11
N ALA A 44 1.48 15.69 3.78
CA ALA A 44 0.33 15.40 2.93
C ALA A 44 0.15 13.89 2.79
N SER A 45 -1.04 13.38 3.12
CA SER A 45 -1.31 11.94 3.02
C SER A 45 -1.68 11.52 1.59
N GLY A 46 -1.24 10.33 1.18
CA GLY A 46 -1.62 9.68 -0.07
C GLY A 46 -0.69 9.94 -1.25
N PHE A 47 0.44 10.61 -1.05
CA PHE A 47 1.44 10.90 -2.08
C PHE A 47 2.85 10.62 -1.56
N PHE A 48 3.77 10.33 -2.48
CA PHE A 48 5.20 10.41 -2.18
C PHE A 48 5.60 11.86 -2.00
N GLN A 49 6.35 12.13 -0.93
CA GLN A 49 6.89 13.45 -0.67
C GLN A 49 8.27 13.34 -0.04
N THR A 50 9.13 14.25 -0.45
CA THR A 50 10.47 14.38 0.10
C THR A 50 10.41 15.00 1.48
N ILE A 51 11.10 14.39 2.44
CA ILE A 51 11.35 14.94 3.77
C ILE A 51 12.86 14.96 4.04
N GLU A 52 13.31 15.96 4.79
CA GLU A 52 14.68 16.06 5.27
C GLU A 52 14.73 15.80 6.78
N LEU A 53 15.55 14.82 7.15
CA LEU A 53 15.79 14.40 8.51
C LEU A 53 17.17 14.86 8.93
N GLN A 54 17.25 15.81 9.86
CA GLN A 54 18.51 16.29 10.43
C GLN A 54 18.64 15.84 11.89
N SER A 55 19.79 15.28 12.24
CA SER A 55 20.05 14.79 13.60
C SER A 55 21.10 15.61 14.35
N SER A 56 20.83 15.91 15.62
CA SER A 56 21.76 16.58 16.55
C SER A 56 22.83 15.64 17.11
N VAL A 57 22.61 14.33 17.01
CA VAL A 57 23.47 13.23 17.51
C VAL A 57 23.64 12.16 16.44
N LYS A 58 24.42 11.11 16.71
CA LYS A 58 24.48 9.94 15.83
C LYS A 58 23.31 9.01 16.17
N MET A 59 22.53 8.57 15.18
CA MET A 59 21.39 7.69 15.42
C MET A 59 21.05 6.83 14.21
N SER A 60 20.32 5.75 14.46
CA SER A 60 19.60 5.00 13.43
C SER A 60 18.11 5.35 13.50
N VAL A 61 17.48 5.46 12.34
CA VAL A 61 16.04 5.75 12.22
C VAL A 61 15.39 4.62 11.43
N TYR A 62 14.44 3.93 12.05
CA TYR A 62 13.56 2.98 11.39
C TYR A 62 12.32 3.70 10.86
N VAL A 63 12.09 3.55 9.55
CA VAL A 63 10.99 4.14 8.79
C VAL A 63 10.07 3.01 8.32
N PRO A 64 8.97 2.71 9.05
CA PRO A 64 8.06 1.61 8.75
C PRO A 64 7.02 1.97 7.67
N TYR A 65 7.45 2.70 6.64
CA TYR A 65 6.60 3.21 5.55
C TYR A 65 7.23 2.88 4.20
N LEU A 66 6.49 3.15 3.12
CA LEU A 66 7.02 2.95 1.78
C LEU A 66 7.95 4.12 1.43
N LEU A 67 9.18 3.79 1.05
CA LEU A 67 10.17 4.74 0.55
C LEU A 67 10.46 4.48 -0.93
N LEU A 68 10.60 5.54 -1.72
CA LEU A 68 11.16 5.45 -3.06
C LEU A 68 12.68 5.50 -2.93
N ASP A 69 13.36 4.45 -3.38
CA ASP A 69 14.82 4.41 -3.40
C ASP A 69 15.34 5.25 -4.58
N PRO A 70 16.13 6.32 -4.33
CA PRO A 70 16.59 7.20 -5.39
C PRO A 70 17.60 6.56 -6.34
N GLU A 71 18.31 5.51 -5.92
CA GLU A 71 19.29 4.82 -6.77
C GLU A 71 18.62 3.80 -7.69
N THR A 72 17.67 3.03 -7.15
CA THR A 72 17.04 1.93 -7.89
C THR A 72 15.72 2.31 -8.55
N GLY A 73 15.08 3.39 -8.10
CA GLY A 73 13.72 3.78 -8.50
C GLY A 73 12.62 2.85 -7.95
N PHE A 74 12.98 1.85 -7.14
CA PHE A 74 12.02 0.91 -6.58
C PHE A 74 11.46 1.41 -5.24
N VAL A 75 10.20 1.08 -5.00
CA VAL A 75 9.59 1.25 -3.69
C VAL A 75 10.06 0.15 -2.74
N GLN A 76 10.44 0.54 -1.53
CA GLN A 76 10.89 -0.34 -0.44
C GLN A 76 10.05 -0.07 0.82
N ASN A 77 9.99 -1.04 1.71
CA ASN A 77 9.31 -0.89 2.99
C ASN A 77 10.24 -1.28 4.15
N SER A 78 9.85 -0.88 5.34
CA SER A 78 10.50 -1.28 6.58
C SER A 78 12.01 -1.02 6.57
N THR A 79 12.39 0.22 6.28
CA THR A 79 13.78 0.60 6.02
C THR A 79 14.46 1.21 7.23
N VAL A 80 15.75 0.99 7.40
CA VAL A 80 16.57 1.64 8.43
C VAL A 80 17.64 2.50 7.77
N ILE A 81 17.83 3.71 8.29
CA ILE A 81 18.90 4.62 7.87
C ILE A 81 19.76 5.02 9.07
N ASP A 82 21.03 5.29 8.81
CA ASP A 82 21.96 5.83 9.80
C ASP A 82 22.23 7.30 9.50
N ILE A 83 22.09 8.16 10.50
CA ILE A 83 22.35 9.59 10.40
C ILE A 83 23.49 9.94 11.35
N GLU A 84 24.57 10.46 10.77
CA GLU A 84 25.71 10.97 11.54
C GLU A 84 25.37 12.31 12.20
N LYS A 85 26.06 12.62 13.29
CA LYS A 85 25.84 13.87 14.04
C LYS A 85 25.95 15.12 13.16
N GLY A 86 24.90 15.94 13.15
CA GLY A 86 24.81 17.17 12.38
C GLY A 86 24.59 16.98 10.88
N SER A 87 24.41 15.74 10.42
CA SER A 87 24.13 15.41 9.03
C SER A 87 22.63 15.40 8.76
N THR A 88 22.29 15.45 7.48
CA THR A 88 20.92 15.39 6.98
C THR A 88 20.76 14.17 6.07
N ALA A 89 19.65 13.46 6.19
CA ALA A 89 19.21 12.42 5.27
C ALA A 89 17.91 12.86 4.60
N THR A 90 17.80 12.60 3.29
CA THR A 90 16.61 12.95 2.50
C THR A 90 15.88 11.66 2.13
N LEU A 91 14.56 11.62 2.35
CA LEU A 91 13.73 10.44 2.08
C LEU A 91 12.48 10.82 1.29
N ASP A 92 12.17 10.04 0.26
CA ASP A 92 10.89 10.13 -0.44
C ASP A 92 9.92 9.11 0.15
N VAL A 93 9.03 9.57 1.05
CA VAL A 93 8.11 8.71 1.81
C VAL A 93 6.69 8.82 1.28
N LEU A 94 6.01 7.68 1.14
CA LEU A 94 4.56 7.63 0.92
C LEU A 94 3.84 7.58 2.26
N VAL A 95 3.15 8.67 2.58
CA VAL A 95 2.33 8.77 3.78
C VAL A 95 0.98 8.09 3.54
N PRO A 96 0.54 7.11 4.36
CA PRO A 96 -0.71 6.41 4.11
C PRO A 96 -1.93 7.34 4.21
N PRO A 97 -2.90 7.27 3.27
CA PRO A 97 -4.04 8.20 3.17
C PRO A 97 -5.10 8.06 4.28
N ARG A 98 -4.93 7.09 5.19
CA ARG A 98 -5.82 6.84 6.34
C ARG A 98 -5.05 6.80 7.67
N SER A 99 -3.84 7.35 7.69
CA SER A 99 -3.04 7.52 8.91
C SER A 99 -3.21 8.94 9.46
N ASP A 100 -3.07 9.09 10.77
CA ASP A 100 -2.96 10.38 11.46
C ASP A 100 -1.57 11.03 11.30
N GLY A 101 -0.59 10.24 10.87
CA GLY A 101 0.77 10.68 10.60
C GLY A 101 1.70 9.51 10.30
N ILE A 102 3.00 9.78 10.41
CA ILE A 102 4.04 8.75 10.39
C ILE A 102 4.75 8.66 11.74
N TYR A 103 5.16 7.44 12.09
CA TYR A 103 5.89 7.11 13.31
C TYR A 103 7.29 6.62 12.93
N LEU A 104 8.30 7.41 13.25
CA LEU A 104 9.70 7.03 13.08
C LEU A 104 10.24 6.50 14.40
N LEU A 105 10.90 5.35 14.37
CA LEU A 105 11.50 4.75 15.56
C LEU A 105 12.99 5.11 15.57
N LEU A 106 13.44 5.70 16.68
CA LEU A 106 14.80 6.19 16.85
C LEU A 106 15.54 5.25 17.80
N GLY A 107 16.79 4.94 17.44
CA GLY A 107 17.64 4.08 18.23
C GLY A 107 19.11 4.40 18.04
N GLU A 108 19.94 3.80 18.89
CA GLU A 108 21.38 4.01 18.83
C GLU A 108 21.95 3.77 17.43
N TYR A 109 22.96 4.54 17.06
CA TYR A 109 23.62 4.39 15.76
C TYR A 109 24.10 2.95 15.53
N GLY A 110 23.74 2.38 14.38
CA GLY A 110 24.06 0.99 14.01
C GLY A 110 23.14 -0.05 14.67
N ARG A 111 21.98 0.34 15.20
CA ARG A 111 21.05 -0.59 15.86
C ARG A 111 20.60 -1.73 14.93
N VAL A 112 20.71 -2.96 15.45
CA VAL A 112 20.42 -4.19 14.70
C VAL A 112 19.01 -4.73 14.96
N HIS A 113 18.49 -4.62 16.18
CA HIS A 113 17.19 -5.18 16.54
C HIS A 113 16.16 -4.07 16.74
N TRP A 114 14.98 -4.24 16.13
CA TRP A 114 13.93 -3.23 16.12
C TRP A 114 12.60 -3.82 16.61
N PRO A 115 11.85 -3.10 17.46
CA PRO A 115 10.53 -3.54 17.85
C PRO A 115 9.56 -3.27 16.69
N ILE A 116 8.54 -4.12 16.58
CA ILE A 116 7.57 -4.04 15.49
C ILE A 116 6.16 -4.19 16.05
N ARG A 117 5.19 -3.60 15.36
CA ARG A 117 3.78 -3.85 15.63
C ARG A 117 3.31 -5.19 15.08
N SER A 118 2.22 -5.70 15.62
CA SER A 118 1.50 -6.81 14.99
C SER A 118 0.82 -6.40 13.67
N GLU A 119 0.57 -7.35 12.78
CA GLU A 119 0.03 -7.09 11.44
C GLU A 119 -1.34 -6.36 11.48
N SER A 120 -2.18 -6.69 12.46
CA SER A 120 -3.54 -6.15 12.64
C SER A 120 -3.60 -4.86 13.47
N GLU A 121 -2.47 -4.38 13.96
CA GLU A 121 -2.36 -3.21 14.82
C GLU A 121 -1.91 -1.98 14.02
N SER A 122 -2.36 -0.77 14.39
CA SER A 122 -1.82 0.48 13.84
C SER A 122 -0.61 0.95 14.64
N TRP A 123 0.29 1.72 14.01
CA TRP A 123 1.42 2.34 14.73
C TRP A 123 0.97 3.26 15.87
N SER A 124 -0.17 3.95 15.71
CA SER A 124 -0.76 4.77 16.77
C SER A 124 -1.18 3.94 17.98
N THR A 125 -1.83 2.79 17.76
CA THR A 125 -2.24 1.87 18.84
C THR A 125 -1.01 1.25 19.50
N TRP A 126 -0.04 0.82 18.69
CA TRP A 126 1.22 0.23 19.13
C TRP A 126 2.00 1.17 20.05
N ALA A 127 2.18 2.43 19.64
CA ALA A 127 2.87 3.44 20.44
C ALA A 127 2.08 3.76 21.73
N THR A 128 0.74 3.90 21.63
CA THR A 128 -0.09 4.23 22.79
C THR A 128 -0.07 3.15 23.88
N ARG A 129 0.10 1.88 23.51
CA ARG A 129 0.18 0.77 24.47
C ARG A 129 1.58 0.53 25.06
N GLY A 130 2.58 1.34 24.71
CA GLY A 130 3.96 1.18 25.16
C GLY A 130 4.77 0.17 24.35
N GLY A 131 4.45 -0.05 23.07
CA GLY A 131 5.20 -0.96 22.20
C GLY A 131 6.67 -0.53 22.00
N ASP A 132 6.94 0.77 22.17
CA ASP A 132 8.26 1.39 22.15
C ASP A 132 9.20 0.86 23.25
N GLU A 133 8.68 0.29 24.34
CA GLU A 133 9.49 -0.42 25.34
C GLU A 133 10.19 -1.67 24.76
N GLY A 134 9.74 -2.16 23.60
CA GLY A 134 10.35 -3.26 22.85
C GLY A 134 10.28 -4.61 23.55
N LEU A 135 9.22 -4.82 24.33
CA LEU A 135 8.94 -6.02 25.12
C LEU A 135 8.01 -7.03 24.42
N ASP A 136 7.63 -6.76 23.17
CA ASP A 136 6.78 -7.64 22.39
C ASP A 136 7.49 -8.96 22.04
N ASP A 137 6.71 -10.04 21.86
CA ASP A 137 7.24 -11.38 21.57
C ASP A 137 7.90 -11.49 20.18
N ALA A 138 7.70 -10.49 19.32
CA ALA A 138 8.24 -10.42 17.96
C ALA A 138 9.03 -9.12 17.77
N GLY A 139 10.05 -9.20 16.94
CA GLY A 139 10.86 -8.06 16.55
C GLY A 139 11.40 -8.28 15.14
N ALA A 140 12.22 -7.34 14.69
CA ALA A 140 12.87 -7.43 13.40
C ALA A 140 14.38 -7.24 13.53
N ILE A 141 15.10 -7.88 12.61
CA ILE A 141 16.54 -7.83 12.50
C ILE A 141 16.89 -7.02 11.27
N ARG A 142 17.80 -6.05 11.42
CA ARG A 142 18.32 -5.22 10.34
C ARG A 142 19.13 -6.07 9.38
N VAL A 143 18.76 -5.97 8.11
CA VAL A 143 19.44 -6.60 6.98
C VAL A 143 20.11 -5.49 6.17
N PRO A 144 21.46 -5.47 6.11
CA PRO A 144 22.19 -4.49 5.32
C PRO A 144 21.75 -4.47 3.87
N ALA A 145 21.73 -3.28 3.30
CA ALA A 145 21.41 -3.06 1.90
C ALA A 145 22.31 -3.88 0.97
N ASN A 146 21.72 -4.42 -0.08
CA ASN A 146 22.44 -5.13 -1.15
C ASN A 146 21.88 -4.64 -2.49
N ASP A 147 22.66 -3.83 -3.19
CA ASP A 147 22.26 -3.12 -4.41
C ASP A 147 21.04 -2.20 -4.22
N THR A 148 20.86 -1.64 -3.00
CA THR A 148 19.84 -0.64 -2.63
C THR A 148 20.45 0.46 -1.77
N THR A 149 19.77 1.61 -1.66
CA THR A 149 20.25 2.71 -0.79
C THR A 149 20.03 2.43 0.69
N PHE A 150 18.92 1.78 1.04
CA PHE A 150 18.47 1.63 2.42
C PHE A 150 18.59 0.19 2.91
N ASP A 151 18.92 0.04 4.20
CA ASP A 151 18.84 -1.23 4.89
C ASP A 151 17.37 -1.61 5.10
N THR A 152 17.09 -2.91 5.18
CA THR A 152 15.74 -3.44 5.35
C THR A 152 15.63 -4.20 6.67
N LEU A 153 14.42 -4.66 6.98
CA LEU A 153 14.15 -5.45 8.17
C LEU A 153 13.58 -6.83 7.82
N GLU A 154 14.08 -7.85 8.50
CA GLU A 154 13.53 -9.20 8.48
C GLU A 154 12.82 -9.49 9.80
N ILE A 155 11.53 -9.82 9.74
CA ILE A 155 10.73 -10.15 10.93
C ILE A 155 11.09 -11.54 11.41
N GLN A 156 11.39 -11.67 12.70
CA GLN A 156 11.78 -12.93 13.32
C GLN A 156 11.03 -13.12 14.65
N PRO A 157 10.58 -14.34 14.98
CA PRO A 157 10.02 -14.62 16.29
C PRO A 157 11.10 -14.49 17.38
N ALA A 158 10.71 -14.02 18.57
CA ALA A 158 11.56 -13.97 19.76
C ALA A 158 12.85 -13.12 19.62
N VAL A 159 12.75 -11.96 18.96
CA VAL A 159 13.81 -10.95 18.93
C VAL A 159 13.65 -10.02 20.13
N MET A 160 14.67 -9.95 20.99
CA MET A 160 14.73 -8.93 22.03
C MET A 160 15.14 -7.60 21.41
N ALA A 161 14.15 -6.82 20.98
CA ALA A 161 14.37 -5.55 20.33
C ALA A 161 14.93 -4.49 21.29
N GLY A 162 14.42 -4.45 22.53
CA GLY A 162 14.72 -3.39 23.50
C GLY A 162 14.03 -2.06 23.16
N SER A 163 14.12 -1.10 24.08
CA SER A 163 13.40 0.17 23.98
C SER A 163 13.88 1.04 22.81
N VAL A 164 12.99 1.81 22.21
CA VAL A 164 13.23 2.83 21.18
C VAL A 164 12.50 4.11 21.53
N GLU A 165 12.97 5.24 21.00
CA GLU A 165 12.23 6.50 21.07
C GLU A 165 11.35 6.68 19.83
N VAL A 166 10.19 7.33 19.96
CA VAL A 166 9.24 7.47 18.85
C VAL A 166 9.08 8.93 18.45
N LYS A 167 9.43 9.26 17.20
CA LYS A 167 9.14 10.55 16.59
C LYS A 167 7.85 10.45 15.76
N PHE A 168 6.80 11.14 16.20
CA PHE A 168 5.56 11.28 15.45
C PHE A 168 5.56 12.56 14.61
N ILE A 169 5.13 12.44 13.35
CA ILE A 169 4.94 13.57 12.43
C ILE A 169 3.51 13.49 11.91
N PRO A 170 2.64 14.48 12.19
CA PRO A 170 1.24 14.43 11.79
C PRO A 170 1.09 14.54 10.27
N SER A 171 -0.01 14.02 9.75
CA SER A 171 -0.36 14.16 8.34
C SER A 171 -1.82 14.52 8.14
N ILE A 172 -2.10 15.26 7.07
CA ILE A 172 -3.44 15.65 6.66
C ILE A 172 -3.70 15.18 5.24
N ARG A 173 -4.88 14.62 5.05
CA ARG A 173 -5.42 14.35 3.72
C ARG A 173 -6.36 15.49 3.33
N GLU A 174 -5.88 16.37 2.47
CA GLU A 174 -6.70 17.47 1.96
C GLU A 174 -7.79 16.95 1.02
N PRO A 175 -9.07 17.29 1.23
CA PRO A 175 -10.15 16.88 0.34
C PRO A 175 -10.10 17.68 -0.98
N SER A 176 -10.36 17.01 -2.11
CA SER A 176 -10.48 17.67 -3.43
C SER A 176 -11.93 18.11 -3.74
N VAL A 177 -12.91 17.56 -3.01
CA VAL A 177 -14.35 17.87 -3.14
C VAL A 177 -15.00 18.04 -1.76
N ALA A 178 -16.26 18.47 -1.71
CA ALA A 178 -16.99 18.64 -0.46
C ALA A 178 -17.14 17.32 0.31
N ILE A 179 -17.25 17.38 1.64
CA ILE A 179 -17.36 16.17 2.48
C ILE A 179 -18.62 15.38 2.14
N GLU A 180 -19.71 16.08 1.82
CA GLU A 180 -20.99 15.53 1.39
C GLU A 180 -20.89 14.77 0.05
N GLU A 181 -19.90 15.11 -0.78
CA GLU A 181 -19.61 14.45 -2.07
C GLU A 181 -18.55 13.35 -1.94
N GLY A 182 -18.18 12.98 -0.70
CA GLY A 182 -17.15 11.98 -0.42
C GLY A 182 -15.74 12.55 -0.27
N GLY A 183 -15.61 13.82 0.10
CA GLY A 183 -14.33 14.53 0.26
C GLY A 183 -13.29 13.78 1.09
N GLY A 184 -13.70 13.05 2.14
CA GLY A 184 -12.80 12.22 2.95
C GLY A 184 -12.08 11.09 2.18
N HIS A 185 -12.48 10.80 0.95
CA HIS A 185 -11.92 9.77 0.09
C HIS A 185 -11.55 10.29 -1.32
N SER A 186 -11.19 11.57 -1.42
CA SER A 186 -11.12 12.29 -2.71
C SER A 186 -9.72 12.69 -3.19
N SER A 187 -8.67 12.35 -2.45
CA SER A 187 -7.28 12.73 -2.77
C SER A 187 -6.27 11.62 -2.49
N GLY A 188 -5.03 11.81 -2.95
CA GLY A 188 -3.98 10.78 -2.97
C GLY A 188 -3.81 10.19 -4.37
N MET A 189 -2.79 9.36 -4.57
CA MET A 189 -2.51 8.72 -5.86
C MET A 189 -3.62 7.75 -6.30
N LEU A 190 -4.26 7.09 -5.32
CA LEU A 190 -5.39 6.19 -5.49
C LEU A 190 -6.39 6.42 -4.34
N HIS A 191 -7.66 6.60 -4.67
CA HIS A 191 -8.68 6.91 -3.67
C HIS A 191 -10.10 6.49 -4.07
N GLY A 192 -11.01 6.47 -3.08
CA GLY A 192 -12.37 5.98 -3.28
C GLY A 192 -13.17 6.78 -4.32
N ARG A 193 -12.96 8.09 -4.41
CA ARG A 193 -13.65 8.95 -5.38
C ARG A 193 -13.29 8.61 -6.84
N ILE A 194 -12.01 8.42 -7.17
CA ILE A 194 -11.62 8.10 -8.56
C ILE A 194 -12.11 6.71 -8.96
N VAL A 195 -12.10 5.74 -8.03
CA VAL A 195 -12.71 4.42 -8.23
C VAL A 195 -14.22 4.54 -8.44
N TYR A 196 -14.89 5.38 -7.66
CA TYR A 196 -16.33 5.63 -7.81
C TYR A 196 -16.66 6.29 -9.15
N GLU A 197 -15.87 7.27 -9.59
CA GLU A 197 -16.06 7.92 -10.89
C GLU A 197 -15.90 6.93 -12.04
N ARG A 198 -14.87 6.06 -11.98
CA ARG A 198 -14.70 4.95 -12.93
C ARG A 198 -15.87 3.99 -12.91
N LEU A 199 -16.33 3.59 -11.73
CA LEU A 199 -17.51 2.74 -11.59
C LEU A 199 -18.74 3.41 -12.21
N TYR A 200 -18.94 4.70 -11.93
CA TYR A 200 -20.06 5.46 -12.47
C TYR A 200 -19.98 5.54 -13.99
N GLU A 201 -18.81 5.79 -14.57
CA GLU A 201 -18.59 5.77 -16.02
C GLU A 201 -18.97 4.43 -16.63
N ILE A 202 -18.48 3.32 -16.05
CA ILE A 202 -18.79 1.97 -16.55
C ILE A 202 -20.28 1.63 -16.42
N SER A 203 -20.95 2.15 -15.39
CA SER A 203 -22.33 1.81 -15.04
C SER A 203 -23.33 2.96 -15.22
N ASP A 204 -22.99 3.97 -16.02
CA ASP A 204 -23.82 5.17 -16.19
C ASP A 204 -25.18 4.80 -16.78
N PRO A 205 -26.29 4.96 -16.03
CA PRO A 205 -27.61 4.52 -16.45
C PRO A 205 -28.27 5.47 -17.46
N THR A 206 -27.65 6.60 -17.81
CA THR A 206 -28.18 7.61 -18.71
C THR A 206 -28.50 6.99 -20.07
N ASP A 207 -29.72 7.21 -20.56
CA ASP A 207 -30.14 6.75 -21.89
C ASP A 207 -29.45 7.56 -22.99
N THR A 208 -28.93 6.88 -24.00
CA THR A 208 -28.24 7.47 -25.16
C THR A 208 -28.82 6.94 -26.47
N LEU A 209 -28.23 7.38 -27.59
CA LEU A 209 -28.49 6.79 -28.91
C LEU A 209 -27.48 5.70 -29.27
N ASP A 210 -26.75 5.17 -28.28
CA ASP A 210 -25.83 4.07 -28.50
C ASP A 210 -26.58 2.88 -29.11
N PRO A 211 -26.21 2.41 -30.31
CA PRO A 211 -26.89 1.31 -30.98
C PRO A 211 -26.63 -0.06 -30.34
N VAL A 212 -25.67 -0.16 -29.41
CA VAL A 212 -25.23 -1.41 -28.79
C VAL A 212 -26.12 -1.78 -27.61
N ASP A 213 -26.25 -0.89 -26.62
CA ASP A 213 -27.03 -1.14 -25.39
C ASP A 213 -27.99 0.01 -24.99
N GLY A 214 -27.91 1.15 -25.69
CA GLY A 214 -28.69 2.36 -25.45
C GLY A 214 -28.30 3.15 -24.19
N LYS A 215 -27.13 2.91 -23.61
CA LYS A 215 -26.65 3.54 -22.37
C LYS A 215 -25.40 4.39 -22.60
N ALA A 216 -25.09 5.22 -21.60
CA ALA A 216 -23.86 6.02 -21.60
C ALA A 216 -22.67 5.21 -21.06
N GLY A 217 -22.92 4.29 -20.14
CA GLY A 217 -21.96 3.29 -19.70
C GLY A 217 -22.01 2.03 -20.55
N TYR A 218 -21.32 0.98 -20.08
CA TYR A 218 -21.14 -0.29 -20.79
C TYR A 218 -22.05 -1.35 -20.18
N PHE A 219 -23.29 -1.42 -20.65
CA PHE A 219 -24.30 -2.34 -20.14
C PHE A 219 -24.28 -3.66 -20.92
N ASP A 220 -25.04 -4.65 -20.45
CA ASP A 220 -25.30 -5.91 -21.14
C ASP A 220 -24.04 -6.68 -21.54
N ARG A 221 -22.97 -6.59 -20.73
CA ARG A 221 -21.62 -7.18 -20.98
C ARG A 221 -21.58 -8.70 -20.81
N TRP A 222 -22.51 -9.42 -21.41
CA TRP A 222 -22.68 -10.87 -21.22
C TRP A 222 -21.65 -11.64 -22.06
N ALA A 223 -20.88 -12.49 -21.40
CA ALA A 223 -19.84 -13.30 -22.05
C ALA A 223 -20.43 -14.46 -22.86
N GLY A 224 -19.78 -14.75 -24.00
CA GLY A 224 -20.24 -15.74 -24.97
C GLY A 224 -21.39 -15.18 -25.82
N GLN A 225 -21.63 -15.78 -27.00
CA GLN A 225 -22.73 -15.44 -27.94
C GLN A 225 -22.47 -14.30 -28.94
N GLY A 226 -21.25 -13.76 -29.05
CA GLY A 226 -20.92 -12.71 -30.03
C GLY A 226 -21.65 -11.40 -29.76
N ASN A 227 -21.76 -11.05 -28.49
CA ASN A 227 -22.48 -9.89 -27.98
C ASN A 227 -21.72 -8.58 -28.27
N PRO A 228 -22.27 -7.65 -29.07
CA PRO A 228 -21.60 -6.39 -29.37
C PRO A 228 -21.31 -5.52 -28.13
N ALA A 229 -22.16 -5.58 -27.08
CA ALA A 229 -21.97 -4.81 -25.85
C ALA A 229 -20.81 -5.31 -25.01
N TYR A 230 -20.60 -6.63 -25.01
CA TYR A 230 -19.43 -7.26 -24.42
C TYR A 230 -18.14 -6.84 -25.14
N GLU A 231 -18.14 -6.85 -26.47
CA GLU A 231 -16.98 -6.42 -27.27
C GLU A 231 -16.67 -4.92 -27.10
N ASP A 232 -17.70 -4.07 -27.05
CA ASP A 232 -17.53 -2.62 -26.86
C ASP A 232 -16.93 -2.30 -25.48
N ALA A 233 -17.46 -2.92 -24.43
CA ALA A 233 -16.91 -2.79 -23.07
C ALA A 233 -15.45 -3.26 -22.99
N ALA A 234 -15.13 -4.35 -23.67
CA ALA A 234 -13.79 -4.89 -23.70
C ALA A 234 -12.81 -3.96 -24.42
N LEU A 235 -13.21 -3.35 -25.55
CA LEU A 235 -12.40 -2.37 -26.26
C LEU A 235 -12.17 -1.10 -25.42
N TYR A 236 -13.17 -0.64 -24.67
CA TYR A 236 -13.01 0.46 -23.71
C TYR A 236 -11.96 0.15 -22.65
N ILE A 237 -12.01 -1.06 -22.07
CA ILE A 237 -11.06 -1.51 -21.04
C ILE A 237 -9.64 -1.58 -21.63
N ILE A 238 -9.48 -2.21 -22.80
CA ILE A 238 -8.20 -2.32 -23.50
C ILE A 238 -7.62 -0.93 -23.74
N GLY A 239 -8.39 -0.03 -24.37
CA GLY A 239 -7.92 1.31 -24.70
C GLY A 239 -7.52 2.13 -23.46
N ASN A 240 -8.24 1.97 -22.33
CA ASN A 240 -7.87 2.63 -21.08
C ASN A 240 -6.56 2.08 -20.51
N LEU A 241 -6.42 0.76 -20.42
CA LEU A 241 -5.21 0.14 -19.87
C LEU A 241 -3.99 0.43 -20.75
N GLU A 242 -4.13 0.41 -22.08
CA GLU A 242 -3.10 0.83 -23.02
C GLU A 242 -2.73 2.32 -22.84
N SER A 243 -3.71 3.19 -22.55
CA SER A 243 -3.46 4.62 -22.32
C SER A 243 -2.59 4.90 -21.09
N PHE A 244 -2.50 3.95 -20.16
CA PHE A 244 -1.58 4.00 -19.01
C PHE A 244 -0.16 3.56 -19.37
N GLY A 245 0.10 3.18 -20.63
CA GLY A 245 1.40 2.68 -21.09
C GLY A 245 1.65 1.21 -20.77
N LEU A 246 0.60 0.45 -20.45
CA LEU A 246 0.69 -1.00 -20.18
C LEU A 246 0.57 -1.81 -21.47
N GLU A 247 1.25 -2.95 -21.53
CA GLU A 247 1.03 -3.93 -22.60
C GLU A 247 -0.24 -4.72 -22.30
N VAL A 248 -1.24 -4.66 -23.18
CA VAL A 248 -2.53 -5.34 -22.95
C VAL A 248 -2.65 -6.54 -23.88
N ILE A 249 -2.95 -7.70 -23.29
CA ILE A 249 -3.19 -8.95 -24.01
C ILE A 249 -4.62 -9.40 -23.76
N ALA A 250 -5.39 -9.55 -24.84
CA ALA A 250 -6.70 -10.19 -24.84
C ALA A 250 -6.53 -11.71 -25.02
N HIS A 251 -6.56 -12.46 -23.91
CA HIS A 251 -6.45 -13.92 -23.89
C HIS A 251 -7.78 -14.53 -24.28
N ARG A 252 -7.91 -14.80 -25.59
CA ARG A 252 -9.10 -15.39 -26.20
C ARG A 252 -9.20 -16.88 -25.93
N TYR A 253 -10.39 -17.33 -25.54
CA TYR A 253 -10.72 -18.72 -25.29
C TYR A 253 -12.13 -19.07 -25.77
N GLU A 254 -12.33 -20.32 -26.14
CA GLU A 254 -13.65 -20.87 -26.46
C GLU A 254 -13.99 -21.97 -25.46
N TYR A 255 -15.28 -22.17 -25.19
CA TYR A 255 -15.73 -23.26 -24.35
C TYR A 255 -17.03 -23.88 -24.85
N THR A 256 -17.21 -25.16 -24.55
CA THR A 256 -18.48 -25.86 -24.72
C THR A 256 -19.22 -25.84 -23.39
N ASP A 257 -20.47 -25.36 -23.39
CA ASP A 257 -21.27 -25.32 -22.16
C ASP A 257 -21.86 -26.69 -21.76
N ILE A 258 -22.53 -26.74 -20.62
CA ILE A 258 -23.18 -27.94 -20.08
C ILE A 258 -24.30 -28.50 -20.97
N MET A 259 -24.78 -27.73 -21.95
CA MET A 259 -25.77 -28.14 -22.94
C MET A 259 -25.12 -28.61 -24.26
N ASN A 260 -23.79 -28.75 -24.28
CA ASN A 260 -22.99 -29.14 -25.43
C ASN A 260 -23.07 -28.13 -26.60
N VAL A 261 -23.25 -26.85 -26.27
CA VAL A 261 -23.24 -25.73 -27.23
C VAL A 261 -21.86 -25.08 -27.20
N GLN A 262 -21.23 -24.96 -28.38
CA GLN A 262 -20.00 -24.20 -28.53
C GLN A 262 -20.32 -22.73 -28.42
N ASN A 263 -19.74 -22.07 -27.41
CA ASN A 263 -19.90 -20.63 -27.23
C ASN A 263 -18.72 -19.93 -27.92
N PRO A 264 -19.00 -18.99 -28.85
CA PRO A 264 -17.96 -18.26 -29.55
C PRO A 264 -17.17 -17.38 -28.56
N GLU A 265 -15.87 -17.32 -28.84
CA GLU A 265 -14.77 -16.60 -28.17
C GLU A 265 -15.18 -15.60 -27.06
N ALA A 266 -14.79 -15.90 -25.83
CA ALA A 266 -14.70 -14.94 -24.74
C ALA A 266 -13.21 -14.61 -24.50
N TYR A 267 -12.89 -13.51 -23.82
CA TYR A 267 -11.49 -13.21 -23.54
C TYR A 267 -11.25 -12.51 -22.22
N ASN A 268 -10.16 -12.91 -21.56
CA ASN A 268 -9.63 -12.21 -20.40
C ASN A 268 -8.76 -11.06 -20.90
N ILE A 269 -8.89 -9.87 -20.29
CA ILE A 269 -8.10 -8.70 -20.65
C ILE A 269 -7.06 -8.51 -19.56
N CYS A 270 -5.79 -8.78 -19.87
CA CYS A 270 -4.71 -8.64 -18.91
C CYS A 270 -3.74 -7.55 -19.36
N ALA A 271 -3.52 -6.55 -18.51
CA ALA A 271 -2.51 -5.52 -18.71
C ALA A 271 -1.25 -5.84 -17.90
N TYR A 272 -0.10 -5.79 -18.56
CA TYR A 272 1.19 -6.22 -18.02
C TYR A 272 2.09 -5.01 -17.79
N LYS A 273 2.60 -4.89 -16.57
CA LYS A 273 3.77 -4.08 -16.22
C LYS A 273 4.90 -5.05 -15.88
N TRP A 274 5.80 -5.26 -16.83
CA TRP A 274 6.92 -6.20 -16.70
C TRP A 274 7.88 -5.79 -15.58
N GLY A 275 8.23 -6.75 -14.74
CA GLY A 275 9.26 -6.56 -13.73
C GLY A 275 10.66 -6.52 -14.34
N SER A 276 11.55 -5.70 -13.80
CA SER A 276 12.91 -5.53 -14.36
C SER A 276 13.96 -6.49 -13.78
N VAL A 277 13.65 -7.21 -12.69
CA VAL A 277 14.60 -8.11 -12.01
C VAL A 277 14.14 -9.57 -12.03
N TYR A 278 12.86 -9.79 -11.70
CA TYR A 278 12.20 -11.10 -11.64
C TYR A 278 10.93 -11.06 -12.51
N PRO A 279 11.07 -10.97 -13.85
CA PRO A 279 9.92 -10.88 -14.75
C PRO A 279 9.01 -12.12 -14.69
N ASP A 280 9.56 -13.26 -14.28
CA ASP A 280 8.82 -14.52 -14.13
C ASP A 280 8.16 -14.69 -12.75
N GLU A 281 8.21 -13.68 -11.87
CA GLU A 281 7.47 -13.62 -10.61
C GLU A 281 6.33 -12.59 -10.72
N TRP A 282 5.11 -13.01 -10.36
CA TRP A 282 3.88 -12.34 -10.79
C TRP A 282 3.04 -11.92 -9.58
N MET A 283 2.62 -10.65 -9.58
CA MET A 283 1.58 -10.14 -8.69
C MET A 283 0.35 -9.83 -9.53
N VAL A 284 -0.74 -10.55 -9.28
CA VAL A 284 -1.97 -10.46 -10.10
C VAL A 284 -3.07 -9.74 -9.33
N PHE A 285 -3.58 -8.67 -9.91
CA PHE A 285 -4.76 -7.94 -9.47
C PHE A 285 -5.92 -8.33 -10.39
N GLY A 286 -7.01 -8.83 -9.80
CA GLY A 286 -8.07 -9.49 -10.57
C GLY A 286 -9.47 -9.00 -10.22
N ALA A 287 -10.30 -8.85 -11.24
CA ALA A 287 -11.76 -8.75 -11.14
C ALA A 287 -12.37 -9.39 -12.40
N HIS A 288 -13.67 -9.69 -12.43
CA HIS A 288 -14.32 -10.04 -13.69
C HIS A 288 -15.07 -8.84 -14.24
N PHE A 289 -15.14 -8.76 -15.57
CA PHE A 289 -15.82 -7.68 -16.27
C PHE A 289 -17.06 -8.17 -17.01
N ASP A 290 -17.33 -9.47 -17.08
CA ASP A 290 -18.64 -9.91 -17.57
C ASP A 290 -19.73 -9.67 -16.52
N VAL A 291 -20.97 -9.62 -16.98
CA VAL A 291 -22.17 -9.45 -16.14
C VAL A 291 -23.13 -10.60 -16.42
N ALA A 292 -23.86 -11.08 -15.43
CA ALA A 292 -24.92 -12.07 -15.65
C ALA A 292 -26.14 -11.45 -16.38
N PRO A 293 -26.63 -12.07 -17.48
CA PRO A 293 -27.84 -11.62 -18.15
C PRO A 293 -29.07 -11.75 -17.24
N PRO A 294 -29.98 -10.75 -17.24
CA PRO A 294 -31.23 -10.85 -16.49
C PRO A 294 -32.03 -12.09 -16.90
N ALA A 295 -32.36 -12.95 -15.93
CA ALA A 295 -33.09 -14.21 -16.18
C ALA A 295 -34.49 -14.01 -16.81
N ASN A 296 -35.00 -12.78 -16.79
CA ASN A 296 -36.29 -12.38 -17.32
C ASN A 296 -36.20 -11.71 -18.70
N ALA A 297 -35.10 -11.89 -19.45
CA ALA A 297 -34.90 -11.30 -20.77
C ALA A 297 -35.09 -9.77 -20.77
N VAL A 298 -34.56 -9.09 -19.75
CA VAL A 298 -34.57 -7.62 -19.59
C VAL A 298 -35.98 -7.03 -19.35
N LEU A 299 -37.02 -7.87 -19.19
CA LEU A 299 -38.39 -7.38 -18.97
C LEU A 299 -38.58 -6.66 -17.62
N LEU A 300 -37.77 -6.99 -16.60
CA LEU A 300 -37.86 -6.42 -15.25
C LEU A 300 -36.45 -6.30 -14.64
N ASP A 301 -35.67 -5.29 -15.04
CA ASP A 301 -34.37 -5.03 -14.39
C ASP A 301 -34.59 -4.82 -12.87
N PRO A 302 -33.88 -5.57 -12.00
CA PRO A 302 -34.04 -5.44 -10.55
C PRO A 302 -33.83 -3.99 -10.04
N HIS A 303 -33.06 -3.16 -10.74
CA HIS A 303 -32.91 -1.73 -10.44
C HIS A 303 -34.18 -0.92 -10.72
N VAL A 304 -35.02 -1.36 -11.65
CA VAL A 304 -36.29 -0.70 -12.01
C VAL A 304 -37.44 -1.21 -11.14
N VAL A 305 -37.45 -2.51 -10.82
CA VAL A 305 -38.58 -3.13 -10.11
C VAL A 305 -38.44 -3.18 -8.59
N GLY A 306 -37.25 -2.89 -8.06
CA GLY A 306 -37.02 -2.77 -6.61
C GLY A 306 -37.09 -4.08 -5.83
N PHE A 307 -37.14 -5.23 -6.51
CA PHE A 307 -37.01 -6.56 -5.90
C PHE A 307 -35.90 -7.36 -6.60
N ARG A 308 -35.22 -8.22 -5.85
CA ARG A 308 -34.08 -9.00 -6.37
C ARG A 308 -34.54 -9.99 -7.45
N THR A 309 -33.86 -9.98 -8.58
CA THR A 309 -33.91 -11.00 -9.64
C THR A 309 -32.46 -11.41 -10.00
N TYR A 310 -32.29 -12.52 -10.71
CA TYR A 310 -30.97 -12.97 -11.16
C TYR A 310 -30.52 -12.16 -12.39
N GLY A 311 -29.25 -11.73 -12.38
CA GLY A 311 -28.63 -10.95 -13.44
C GLY A 311 -29.01 -9.46 -13.43
N THR A 312 -28.25 -8.67 -14.17
CA THR A 312 -28.46 -7.22 -14.31
C THR A 312 -27.90 -6.76 -15.64
N ARG A 313 -28.35 -5.60 -16.12
CA ARG A 313 -27.73 -4.96 -17.28
C ARG A 313 -26.44 -4.23 -16.92
N ALA A 314 -26.38 -3.60 -15.74
CA ALA A 314 -25.30 -2.67 -15.37
C ALA A 314 -24.10 -3.34 -14.69
N GLY A 315 -24.35 -4.34 -13.85
CA GLY A 315 -23.30 -5.00 -13.07
C GLY A 315 -22.55 -4.09 -12.10
N ALA A 316 -23.16 -2.98 -11.64
CA ALA A 316 -22.46 -1.96 -10.84
C ALA A 316 -21.71 -2.54 -9.62
N TYR A 317 -22.39 -3.34 -8.80
CA TYR A 317 -21.75 -4.05 -7.69
C TYR A 317 -21.01 -5.32 -8.14
N ASP A 318 -21.58 -6.03 -9.12
CA ASP A 318 -21.13 -7.35 -9.59
C ASP A 318 -20.92 -7.31 -11.12
N ASN A 319 -19.72 -6.98 -11.61
CA ASN A 319 -18.53 -6.60 -10.84
C ASN A 319 -17.79 -5.40 -11.48
N SER A 320 -18.55 -4.41 -11.94
CA SER A 320 -18.03 -3.13 -12.41
C SER A 320 -17.26 -2.41 -11.29
N ALA A 321 -17.62 -2.62 -10.01
CA ALA A 321 -16.89 -2.08 -8.86
C ALA A 321 -15.46 -2.65 -8.77
N GLY A 322 -15.30 -3.98 -8.85
CA GLY A 322 -13.98 -4.62 -8.88
C GLY A 322 -13.20 -4.28 -10.14
N THR A 323 -13.87 -4.24 -11.30
CA THR A 323 -13.28 -3.80 -12.57
C THR A 323 -12.69 -2.40 -12.43
N ALA A 324 -13.47 -1.45 -11.91
CA ALA A 324 -13.03 -0.08 -11.67
C ALA A 324 -11.85 0.02 -10.70
N MET A 325 -11.87 -0.76 -9.62
CA MET A 325 -10.75 -0.83 -8.67
C MET A 325 -9.47 -1.31 -9.32
N VAL A 326 -9.52 -2.38 -10.14
CA VAL A 326 -8.35 -2.91 -10.83
C VAL A 326 -7.82 -1.92 -11.87
N MET A 327 -8.69 -1.28 -12.65
CA MET A 327 -8.29 -0.26 -13.63
C MET A 327 -7.61 0.95 -12.98
N GLU A 328 -8.15 1.47 -11.88
CA GLU A 328 -7.53 2.60 -11.19
C GLU A 328 -6.27 2.22 -10.43
N THR A 329 -6.16 0.98 -9.96
CA THR A 329 -4.91 0.44 -9.41
C THR A 329 -3.86 0.34 -10.51
N ALA A 330 -4.22 -0.15 -11.70
CA ALA A 330 -3.35 -0.21 -12.87
C ALA A 330 -2.82 1.18 -13.24
N ARG A 331 -3.71 2.17 -13.31
CA ARG A 331 -3.34 3.57 -13.55
C ARG A 331 -2.33 4.09 -12.54
N ALA A 332 -2.58 3.87 -11.25
CA ALA A 332 -1.72 4.39 -10.18
C ALA A 332 -0.35 3.70 -10.11
N LEU A 333 -0.27 2.42 -10.49
CA LEU A 333 0.96 1.63 -10.42
C LEU A 333 1.77 1.61 -11.72
N ALA A 334 1.20 2.03 -12.85
CA ALA A 334 1.89 2.04 -14.14
C ALA A 334 3.16 2.92 -14.15
N ASP A 335 3.16 3.99 -13.36
CA ASP A 335 4.27 4.95 -13.24
C ASP A 335 5.44 4.44 -12.38
N PHE A 336 5.28 3.30 -11.71
CA PHE A 336 6.33 2.72 -10.85
C PHE A 336 6.98 1.54 -11.51
N ASP A 337 8.31 1.51 -11.51
CA ASP A 337 9.04 0.31 -11.84
C ASP A 337 9.05 -0.65 -10.67
N THR A 338 8.94 -1.94 -10.97
CA THR A 338 8.88 -3.01 -9.97
C THR A 338 9.88 -4.10 -10.31
N ARG A 339 10.37 -4.77 -9.27
CA ARG A 339 11.25 -5.94 -9.45
C ARG A 339 10.51 -7.10 -10.11
N ARG A 340 9.23 -7.28 -9.74
CA ARG A 340 8.34 -8.36 -10.19
C ARG A 340 7.32 -7.83 -11.18
N THR A 341 6.81 -8.70 -12.04
CA THR A 341 5.75 -8.36 -12.99
C THR A 341 4.43 -8.13 -12.24
N MET A 342 3.77 -7.02 -12.53
CA MET A 342 2.39 -6.78 -12.11
C MET A 342 1.46 -7.05 -13.28
N VAL A 343 0.38 -7.78 -13.02
CA VAL A 343 -0.65 -8.07 -14.02
C VAL A 343 -2.01 -7.63 -13.50
N PHE A 344 -2.70 -6.82 -14.27
CA PHE A 344 -4.06 -6.36 -14.01
C PHE A 344 -5.00 -7.11 -14.95
N CYS A 345 -5.60 -8.18 -14.47
CA CYS A 345 -6.44 -9.07 -15.27
C CYS A 345 -7.92 -8.85 -14.97
N LEU A 346 -8.67 -8.63 -16.04
CA LEU A 346 -10.13 -8.54 -16.03
C LEU A 346 -10.67 -9.79 -16.73
N TRP A 347 -11.14 -10.72 -15.90
CA TRP A 347 -11.63 -12.03 -16.31
C TRP A 347 -12.99 -11.93 -16.99
N SER A 348 -13.24 -12.86 -17.90
CA SER A 348 -14.54 -13.04 -18.53
C SER A 348 -15.18 -14.36 -18.11
N GLY A 349 -16.49 -14.52 -18.32
CA GLY A 349 -17.22 -15.76 -18.09
C GLY A 349 -17.21 -16.22 -16.63
N GLU A 350 -17.02 -15.32 -15.68
CA GLU A 350 -17.14 -15.63 -14.25
C GLU A 350 -18.58 -16.08 -13.94
N GLU A 351 -19.54 -15.36 -14.50
CA GLU A 351 -20.98 -15.57 -14.29
C GLU A 351 -21.46 -16.91 -14.89
N GLY A 352 -20.68 -17.44 -15.85
CA GLY A 352 -20.86 -18.76 -16.43
C GLY A 352 -20.28 -19.91 -15.59
N GLY A 353 -19.70 -19.62 -14.42
CA GLY A 353 -19.02 -20.57 -13.55
C GLY A 353 -17.50 -20.50 -13.64
N LYS A 354 -16.92 -19.30 -13.52
CA LYS A 354 -15.45 -19.04 -13.44
C LYS A 354 -14.67 -19.50 -14.67
N ARG A 355 -15.30 -19.45 -15.83
CA ARG A 355 -14.73 -19.99 -17.07
C ARG A 355 -13.43 -19.29 -17.42
N GLY A 356 -13.40 -17.95 -17.45
CA GLY A 356 -12.19 -17.24 -17.86
C GLY A 356 -11.00 -17.49 -16.96
N SER A 357 -11.17 -17.67 -15.65
CA SER A 357 -10.03 -17.96 -14.77
C SER A 357 -9.43 -19.36 -14.94
N ASP A 358 -10.14 -20.28 -15.61
CA ASP A 358 -9.62 -21.61 -15.95
C ASP A 358 -8.76 -21.61 -17.22
N TYR A 359 -8.86 -20.57 -18.07
CA TYR A 359 -8.16 -20.43 -19.37
C TYR A 359 -7.08 -19.35 -19.32
#